data_AF-A0A2N0LMA6-F1
#
_entry.id   AF-A0A2N0LMA6-F1
#
_cell.length_a   1.000
_cell.length_b   1.000
_cell.length_c   1.000
_cell.angle_alpha   90.00
_cell.angle_beta   90.00
_cell.angle_gamma   90.00
#
_symmetry.space_group_name_H-M   'P 1'
#
loop_
_entity.id
_entity.type
_entity.pdbx_description
1 polymer ?
#
loop_
_entity_poly.entity_id
_entity_poly.type
_entity_poly.pdbx_seq_one_letter_code
_entity_poly.pdbx_strand_id
1 'polypeptide(L)'
;MFESADAAMQFSLKLLERWEPGKSRHVEPGQPPQLPLHIGAHFGDATELQGSDAWIGRSIDLAQRIAGAAEAGSLLVTENVLDASDVAMYEFQQAGLHALDGDHLPRRTLYRITPSPQNTAGGIGERNTAETLFLAGVAYIGTAQENGQEEVDCYLRALEMRSDYAEAHNNLGVVMRAQGEEGQAAEHYRQAIKIRPSYPEANYNYAVLLHSRGNLNGATDRYQEALRVRPDYVDAHYGLGNLRRAMGEAGQAEHHYAEALRLRPAYAEVHNNLAILLDDMGQAERAQRHYQEALRIRPDYPEAHYNFALALESAGRNADAEASYQEALRLRPEYPEAHNNVAILLQIRGDLKAAEAHYLELLRLRPGDAGNHYNFSLLLRAQGRDSAADEHLNTAQELAPADWGSAPQQGSDVEEAPYQELDGLTPREIEVLTLVAQGRSNQEVADELFISLRTVAHHVTSILTKTKSSNRTEAAGYANRHGLVY
;
A
#
# COMPACT_ATOMS: atom_id res chain seq x y z
N MET A 1 14.26 -24.67 3.43
CA MET A 1 15.48 -23.98 3.89
C MET A 1 15.81 -22.75 3.06
N PHE A 2 15.43 -22.67 1.77
CA PHE A 2 15.60 -21.47 0.95
C PHE A 2 14.29 -21.12 0.24
N GLU A 3 14.08 -19.83 -0.01
CA GLU A 3 12.84 -19.25 -0.55
C GLU A 3 12.78 -19.22 -2.08
N SER A 4 13.92 -19.40 -2.76
CA SER A 4 14.04 -19.44 -4.22
C SER A 4 15.16 -20.39 -4.67
N ALA A 5 15.14 -20.74 -5.96
CA ALA A 5 16.20 -21.53 -6.59
C ALA A 5 17.56 -20.80 -6.54
N ASP A 6 17.54 -19.48 -6.74
CA ASP A 6 18.72 -18.63 -6.64
C ASP A 6 19.33 -18.61 -5.25
N ALA A 7 18.50 -18.49 -4.20
CA ALA A 7 18.97 -18.49 -2.81
C ALA A 7 19.66 -19.82 -2.43
N ALA A 8 19.11 -20.93 -2.91
CA ALA A 8 19.69 -22.25 -2.71
C ALA A 8 20.99 -22.46 -3.51
N MET A 9 21.07 -21.95 -4.75
CA MET A 9 22.28 -22.00 -5.56
C MET A 9 23.41 -21.17 -4.91
N GLN A 10 23.10 -19.95 -4.48
CA GLN A 10 24.05 -19.05 -3.82
C GLN A 10 24.56 -19.63 -2.48
N PHE A 11 23.67 -20.25 -1.70
CA PHE A 11 24.08 -20.96 -0.48
C PHE A 11 25.07 -22.10 -0.80
N SER A 12 24.78 -22.89 -1.83
CA SER A 12 25.61 -24.03 -2.24
C SER A 12 26.99 -23.58 -2.71
N LEU A 13 27.05 -22.50 -3.51
CA LEU A 13 28.30 -21.90 -3.97
C LEU A 13 29.14 -21.33 -2.81
N LYS A 14 28.51 -20.62 -1.86
CA LYS A 14 29.20 -20.13 -0.65
C LYS A 14 29.71 -21.26 0.23
N LEU A 15 29.02 -22.39 0.30
CA LEU A 15 29.46 -23.56 1.06
C LEU A 15 30.72 -24.18 0.43
N LEU A 16 30.77 -24.27 -0.90
CA LEU A 16 31.95 -24.72 -1.65
C LEU A 16 33.14 -23.77 -1.46
N GLU A 17 32.92 -22.46 -1.58
CA GLU A 17 33.94 -21.43 -1.38
C GLU A 17 34.55 -21.49 0.03
N ARG A 18 33.72 -21.71 1.06
CA ARG A 18 34.18 -21.83 2.45
C ARG A 18 34.92 -23.13 2.75
N TRP A 19 34.72 -24.14 1.91
CA TRP A 19 35.28 -25.49 2.06
C TRP A 19 36.58 -25.70 1.27
N GLU A 20 36.93 -24.81 0.32
CA GLU A 20 38.26 -24.84 -0.28
C GLU A 20 39.34 -24.80 0.83
N PRO A 21 40.34 -25.69 0.77
CA PRO A 21 41.13 -26.11 1.92
C PRO A 21 42.13 -25.02 2.33
N GLY A 22 41.68 -24.04 3.11
CA GLY A 22 42.54 -22.98 3.65
C GLY A 22 42.27 -22.57 5.09
N LYS A 23 41.15 -22.96 5.69
CA LYS A 23 40.77 -22.53 7.06
C LYS A 23 40.19 -23.66 7.93
N SER A 24 40.73 -24.86 7.81
CA SER A 24 40.44 -25.95 8.76
C SER A 24 41.15 -25.71 10.09
N ARG A 25 40.39 -25.83 11.20
CA ARG A 25 40.94 -26.14 12.53
C ARG A 25 41.91 -27.32 12.44
N HIS A 26 42.90 -27.34 13.33
CA HIS A 26 43.95 -28.36 13.41
C HIS A 26 43.43 -29.79 13.20
N VAL A 27 43.85 -30.39 12.09
CA VAL A 27 43.84 -31.84 11.87
C VAL A 27 45.29 -32.29 11.98
N GLU A 28 45.55 -33.38 12.70
CA GLU A 28 46.90 -33.89 12.95
C GLU A 28 47.69 -34.14 11.64
N PRO A 29 49.02 -33.97 11.65
CA PRO A 29 49.83 -34.10 10.45
C PRO A 29 49.97 -35.56 10.06
N GLY A 30 49.35 -35.96 8.94
CA GLY A 30 49.57 -37.28 8.33
C GLY A 30 48.38 -37.88 7.57
N GLN A 31 47.17 -37.35 7.75
CA GLN A 31 46.01 -37.76 6.94
C GLN A 31 45.21 -36.52 6.49
N PRO A 32 44.94 -36.35 5.18
CA PRO A 32 43.96 -35.35 4.75
C PRO A 32 42.60 -35.72 5.35
N PRO A 33 41.79 -34.75 5.83
CA PRO A 33 40.43 -35.04 6.26
C PRO A 33 39.63 -35.56 5.07
N GLN A 34 39.45 -36.89 4.99
CA GLN A 34 38.62 -37.55 4.00
C GLN A 34 37.17 -37.51 4.44
N LEU A 35 36.53 -36.37 4.25
CA LEU A 35 35.08 -36.30 4.13
C LEU A 35 34.78 -35.49 2.86
N PRO A 36 34.64 -36.15 1.70
CA PRO A 36 34.18 -35.47 0.51
C PRO A 36 32.75 -34.97 0.77
N LEU A 37 32.57 -33.66 0.77
CA LEU A 37 31.25 -33.06 0.87
C LEU A 37 30.60 -33.19 -0.51
N HIS A 38 29.60 -34.06 -0.63
CA HIS A 38 28.82 -34.26 -1.85
C HIS A 38 27.48 -33.52 -1.70
N ILE A 39 27.28 -32.45 -2.47
CA ILE A 39 26.05 -31.67 -2.44
C ILE A 39 25.28 -31.95 -3.73
N GLY A 40 24.08 -32.51 -3.60
CA GLY A 40 23.10 -32.58 -4.67
C GLY A 40 21.94 -31.65 -4.33
N ALA A 41 21.60 -30.71 -5.23
CA ALA A 41 20.44 -29.84 -5.08
C ALA A 41 19.35 -30.28 -6.07
N HIS A 42 18.16 -30.61 -5.56
CA HIS A 42 16.96 -30.90 -6.36
C HIS A 42 15.76 -30.15 -5.78
N PHE A 43 14.89 -29.69 -6.66
CA PHE A 43 13.64 -29.04 -6.30
C PHE A 43 12.44 -29.92 -6.72
N GLY A 44 11.93 -30.75 -5.79
CA GLY A 44 10.47 -31.01 -5.62
C GLY A 44 9.88 -32.43 -5.75
N ASP A 45 8.97 -32.79 -4.81
CA ASP A 45 7.90 -33.81 -4.92
C ASP A 45 6.69 -33.23 -5.65
N ALA A 46 6.10 -33.96 -6.61
CA ALA A 46 5.04 -33.45 -7.50
C ALA A 46 3.67 -34.13 -7.30
N THR A 47 2.57 -33.36 -7.36
CA THR A 47 1.17 -33.81 -7.32
C THR A 47 0.54 -33.66 -8.71
N GLU A 48 -0.11 -34.71 -9.22
CA GLU A 48 -0.83 -34.70 -10.49
C GLU A 48 -2.13 -33.90 -10.40
N LEU A 49 -2.37 -33.02 -11.37
CA LEU A 49 -3.63 -32.30 -11.50
C LEU A 49 -4.69 -33.24 -12.09
N GLN A 50 -5.69 -33.62 -11.27
CA GLN A 50 -6.71 -34.59 -11.67
C GLN A 50 -7.35 -34.25 -13.03
N GLY A 51 -7.24 -35.19 -13.98
CA GLY A 51 -7.82 -35.09 -15.32
C GLY A 51 -6.92 -34.48 -16.39
N SER A 52 -5.62 -34.30 -16.11
CA SER A 52 -4.63 -33.78 -17.07
C SER A 52 -3.29 -34.49 -16.96
N ASP A 53 -2.44 -34.34 -17.99
CA ASP A 53 -1.06 -34.85 -17.98
C ASP A 53 -0.07 -33.92 -17.24
N ALA A 54 -0.55 -33.02 -16.35
CA ALA A 54 0.25 -31.95 -15.71
C ALA A 54 0.42 -32.12 -14.17
N TRP A 55 1.52 -31.60 -13.63
CA TRP A 55 2.03 -31.87 -12.26
C TRP A 55 2.57 -30.61 -11.52
N ILE A 56 2.55 -30.55 -10.17
CA ILE A 56 3.11 -29.43 -9.36
C ILE A 56 3.85 -29.86 -8.07
N GLY A 57 4.99 -29.23 -7.67
CA GLY A 57 5.79 -29.73 -6.53
C GLY A 57 6.75 -28.82 -5.71
N ARG A 58 7.12 -29.26 -4.46
CA ARG A 58 8.01 -28.59 -3.45
C ARG A 58 9.12 -29.52 -2.91
N SER A 59 10.36 -29.01 -2.76
CA SER A 59 11.65 -29.75 -2.52
C SER A 59 11.72 -30.61 -1.25
N ILE A 60 11.88 -31.94 -1.40
CA ILE A 60 12.19 -32.87 -0.30
C ILE A 60 13.17 -33.97 -0.82
N ASP A 61 14.24 -34.22 -0.05
CA ASP A 61 15.19 -35.34 -0.05
C ASP A 61 16.08 -35.63 -1.29
N LEU A 62 17.28 -35.03 -1.36
CA LEU A 62 18.32 -35.43 -2.34
C LEU A 62 19.76 -35.57 -1.80
N ALA A 63 19.98 -35.50 -0.48
CA ALA A 63 21.37 -35.50 0.04
C ALA A 63 21.99 -36.91 0.15
N GLN A 64 21.21 -37.99 0.26
CA GLN A 64 21.76 -39.31 0.63
C GLN A 64 22.06 -40.28 -0.53
N ARG A 65 21.39 -40.20 -1.69
CA ARG A 65 21.51 -41.24 -2.74
C ARG A 65 22.55 -40.98 -3.84
N ILE A 66 23.03 -39.75 -4.00
CA ILE A 66 24.06 -39.40 -5.00
C ILE A 66 25.49 -39.67 -4.48
N ALA A 67 25.65 -39.86 -3.16
CA ALA A 67 26.94 -40.01 -2.47
C ALA A 67 27.80 -41.20 -2.96
N GLY A 68 27.21 -42.23 -3.58
CA GLY A 68 27.95 -43.40 -4.04
C GLY A 68 28.70 -43.22 -5.37
N ALA A 69 28.37 -42.21 -6.17
CA ALA A 69 28.88 -42.03 -7.54
C ALA A 69 29.57 -40.67 -7.78
N ALA A 70 29.59 -39.79 -6.79
CA ALA A 70 30.08 -38.43 -6.94
C ALA A 70 31.59 -38.33 -6.66
N GLU A 71 32.31 -37.49 -7.42
CA GLU A 71 33.74 -37.24 -7.24
C GLU A 71 33.99 -36.07 -6.27
N ALA A 72 35.10 -36.11 -5.53
CA ALA A 72 35.47 -35.04 -4.61
C ALA A 72 35.68 -33.70 -5.35
N GLY A 73 35.11 -32.61 -4.83
CA GLY A 73 35.22 -31.28 -5.44
C GLY A 73 34.24 -31.01 -6.59
N SER A 74 33.20 -31.84 -6.77
CA SER A 74 32.16 -31.62 -7.78
C SER A 74 30.81 -31.22 -7.15
N LEU A 75 30.13 -30.24 -7.75
CA LEU A 75 28.72 -29.95 -7.48
C LEU A 75 27.87 -30.60 -8.57
N LEU A 76 26.87 -31.39 -8.18
CA LEU A 76 26.00 -32.11 -9.10
C LEU A 76 24.61 -31.46 -9.06
N VAL A 77 24.19 -30.92 -10.21
CA VAL A 77 22.88 -30.29 -10.42
C VAL A 77 22.16 -30.97 -11.57
N THR A 78 20.83 -30.93 -11.57
CA THR A 78 19.99 -31.45 -12.66
C THR A 78 19.86 -30.41 -13.78
N GLU A 79 19.61 -30.86 -15.02
CA GLU A 79 19.38 -30.03 -16.22
C GLU A 79 18.37 -28.89 -15.99
N ASN A 80 17.23 -29.16 -15.35
CA ASN A 80 16.23 -28.15 -15.03
C ASN A 80 16.73 -27.01 -14.11
N VAL A 81 17.78 -27.25 -13.31
CA VAL A 81 18.41 -26.22 -12.48
C VAL A 81 19.32 -25.35 -13.34
N LEU A 82 19.97 -25.90 -14.37
CA LEU A 82 20.77 -25.13 -15.32
C LEU A 82 19.88 -24.28 -16.23
N ASP A 83 18.77 -24.82 -16.71
CA ASP A 83 17.83 -24.08 -17.57
C ASP A 83 17.16 -22.90 -16.84
N ALA A 84 17.05 -22.98 -15.51
CA ALA A 84 16.52 -21.90 -14.67
C ALA A 84 17.59 -20.90 -14.22
N SER A 85 18.88 -21.16 -14.45
CA SER A 85 20.00 -20.37 -13.93
C SER A 85 20.90 -19.89 -15.06
N ASP A 86 20.90 -18.59 -15.36
CA ASP A 86 21.72 -17.99 -16.42
C ASP A 86 23.17 -17.72 -15.92
N VAL A 87 23.90 -18.79 -15.56
CA VAL A 87 25.19 -18.67 -14.86
C VAL A 87 26.36 -18.74 -15.85
N ALA A 88 26.64 -17.62 -16.53
CA ALA A 88 27.75 -17.47 -17.50
C ALA A 88 29.18 -17.61 -16.90
N MET A 89 29.33 -18.01 -15.63
CA MET A 89 30.58 -18.02 -14.87
C MET A 89 31.24 -19.39 -14.74
N TYR A 90 30.55 -20.47 -15.14
CA TYR A 90 31.02 -21.84 -14.99
C TYR A 90 30.84 -22.63 -16.28
N GLU A 91 31.79 -23.53 -16.55
CA GLU A 91 31.65 -24.55 -17.56
C GLU A 91 30.91 -25.75 -16.98
N PHE A 92 29.83 -26.14 -17.66
CA PHE A 92 29.01 -27.28 -17.31
C PHE A 92 29.37 -28.44 -18.23
N GLN A 93 29.95 -29.49 -17.67
CA GLN A 93 30.24 -30.70 -18.41
C GLN A 93 29.27 -31.80 -17.98
N GLN A 94 28.48 -32.32 -18.92
CA GLN A 94 27.59 -33.45 -18.64
C GLN A 94 28.40 -34.63 -18.10
N ALA A 95 28.13 -35.02 -16.86
CA ALA A 95 28.77 -36.12 -16.14
C ALA A 95 28.04 -37.47 -16.35
N GLY A 96 26.96 -37.46 -17.14
CA GLY A 96 26.24 -38.66 -17.58
C GLY A 96 24.82 -38.78 -17.02
N LEU A 97 24.06 -39.73 -17.57
CA LEU A 97 22.70 -40.03 -17.15
C LEU A 97 22.72 -41.01 -15.98
N HIS A 98 22.17 -40.61 -14.83
CA HIS A 98 22.13 -41.44 -13.63
C HIS A 98 20.71 -41.91 -13.35
N ALA A 99 20.60 -43.20 -13.01
CA ALA A 99 19.34 -43.82 -12.64
C ALA A 99 19.15 -43.81 -11.11
N LEU A 100 18.03 -43.29 -10.63
CA LEU A 100 17.69 -43.24 -9.21
C LEU A 100 16.50 -44.17 -8.94
N ASP A 101 16.78 -45.38 -8.45
CA ASP A 101 15.76 -46.40 -8.22
C ASP A 101 14.83 -46.01 -7.05
N GLY A 102 13.51 -45.96 -7.31
CA GLY A 102 12.50 -45.56 -6.32
C GLY A 102 12.18 -44.07 -6.30
N ASP A 103 12.68 -43.31 -7.29
CA ASP A 103 12.30 -41.93 -7.57
C ASP A 103 11.24 -41.90 -8.71
N HIS A 104 10.31 -40.95 -8.67
CA HIS A 104 9.27 -40.75 -9.68
C HIS A 104 9.84 -40.31 -11.04
N LEU A 105 11.05 -39.76 -11.04
CA LEU A 105 11.79 -39.48 -12.26
C LEU A 105 13.15 -40.18 -12.23
N PRO A 106 13.20 -41.45 -12.66
CA PRO A 106 14.30 -42.35 -12.35
C PRO A 106 15.54 -42.08 -13.19
N ARG A 107 15.58 -41.07 -14.07
CA ARG A 107 16.73 -40.75 -14.93
C ARG A 107 17.03 -39.26 -14.90
N ARG A 108 18.26 -38.91 -14.54
CA ARG A 108 18.74 -37.53 -14.43
C ARG A 108 20.05 -37.34 -15.18
N THR A 109 20.11 -36.29 -15.98
CA THR A 109 21.37 -35.80 -16.52
C THR A 109 22.10 -35.04 -15.41
N LEU A 110 23.28 -35.51 -15.02
CA LEU A 110 24.13 -34.80 -14.07
C LEU A 110 25.15 -33.95 -14.82
N TYR A 111 25.50 -32.82 -14.22
CA TYR A 111 26.52 -31.91 -14.74
C TYR A 111 27.59 -31.68 -13.69
N ARG A 112 28.84 -31.74 -14.13
CA ARG A 112 30.01 -31.24 -13.41
C ARG A 112 30.12 -29.74 -13.67
N ILE A 113 30.30 -28.98 -12.61
CA ILE A 113 30.52 -27.54 -12.68
C ILE A 113 32.02 -27.30 -12.48
N THR A 114 32.67 -26.69 -13.46
CA THR A 114 34.06 -26.23 -13.37
C THR A 114 34.13 -24.73 -13.57
N PRO A 115 34.94 -23.98 -12.80
CA PRO A 115 35.19 -22.57 -13.08
C PRO A 115 35.77 -22.43 -14.50
N SER A 116 35.22 -21.55 -15.35
CA SER A 116 35.76 -21.38 -16.71
C SER A 116 37.17 -20.74 -16.67
N PRO A 117 38.18 -21.35 -17.34
CA PRO A 117 39.56 -20.85 -17.33
C PRO A 117 39.76 -19.53 -18.10
N GLN A 118 38.80 -19.07 -18.91
CA GLN A 118 38.97 -17.81 -19.66
C GLN A 118 39.02 -16.56 -18.77
N ASN A 119 38.65 -16.68 -17.49
CA ASN A 119 38.67 -15.56 -16.56
C ASN A 119 39.81 -15.63 -15.53
N THR A 120 40.76 -16.56 -15.56
CA THR A 120 41.73 -16.78 -14.46
C THR A 120 42.94 -15.82 -14.39
N ALA A 121 42.96 -14.70 -15.12
CA ALA A 121 44.14 -13.82 -15.19
C ALA A 121 44.25 -12.74 -14.07
N GLY A 122 43.26 -12.59 -13.19
CA GLY A 122 43.34 -11.72 -12.00
C GLY A 122 43.08 -12.53 -10.74
N GLY A 123 43.90 -12.38 -9.70
CA GLY A 123 43.81 -13.16 -8.46
C GLY A 123 42.40 -13.32 -7.89
N ILE A 124 42.19 -14.41 -7.15
CA ILE A 124 40.93 -14.81 -6.51
C ILE A 124 40.66 -13.87 -5.31
N GLY A 125 40.35 -12.61 -5.60
CA GLY A 125 39.74 -11.64 -4.69
C GLY A 125 38.42 -11.19 -5.31
N GLU A 126 37.37 -11.13 -4.50
CA GLU A 126 35.99 -10.68 -4.81
C GLU A 126 35.78 -10.24 -6.27
N ARG A 127 35.47 -11.19 -7.14
CA ARG A 127 35.03 -10.86 -8.51
C ARG A 127 33.57 -10.48 -8.45
N ASN A 128 33.34 -9.18 -8.24
CA ASN A 128 32.02 -8.56 -8.33
C ASN A 128 31.45 -8.81 -9.74
N THR A 129 30.36 -9.58 -9.86
CA THR A 129 29.49 -9.65 -11.04
C THR A 129 28.30 -8.70 -10.92
N ALA A 130 27.61 -8.42 -12.03
CA ALA A 130 26.37 -7.64 -12.02
C ALA A 130 25.34 -8.21 -11.04
N GLU A 131 25.21 -9.54 -10.98
CA GLU A 131 24.31 -10.26 -10.07
C GLU A 131 24.72 -10.10 -8.61
N THR A 132 26.02 -10.26 -8.29
CA THR A 132 26.50 -10.08 -6.91
C THR A 132 26.31 -8.64 -6.42
N LEU A 133 26.48 -7.66 -7.30
CA LEU A 133 26.24 -6.26 -7.01
C LEU A 133 24.74 -5.97 -6.85
N PHE A 134 23.89 -6.51 -7.73
CA PHE A 134 22.45 -6.40 -7.59
C PHE A 134 21.94 -7.00 -6.28
N LEU A 135 22.41 -8.21 -5.91
CA LEU A 135 22.03 -8.86 -4.66
C LEU A 135 22.57 -8.10 -3.44
N ALA A 136 23.73 -7.46 -3.53
CA ALA A 136 24.22 -6.56 -2.48
C ALA A 136 23.29 -5.35 -2.30
N GLY A 137 22.77 -4.78 -3.40
CA GLY A 137 21.72 -3.76 -3.37
C GLY A 137 20.45 -4.25 -2.68
N VAL A 138 19.93 -5.41 -3.09
CA VAL A 138 18.73 -6.02 -2.50
C VAL A 138 18.88 -6.28 -1.00
N ALA A 139 20.10 -6.57 -0.53
CA ALA A 139 20.37 -6.82 0.89
C ALA A 139 20.16 -5.58 1.79
N TYR A 140 20.05 -4.38 1.21
CA TYR A 140 19.69 -3.16 1.95
C TYR A 140 18.19 -3.02 2.21
N ILE A 141 17.33 -3.74 1.48
CA ILE A 141 15.87 -3.68 1.65
C ILE A 141 15.48 -4.17 3.06
N GLY A 142 14.68 -3.38 3.76
CA GLY A 142 14.27 -3.64 5.15
C GLY A 142 15.32 -3.29 6.20
N THR A 143 16.45 -2.69 5.80
CA THR A 143 17.48 -2.19 6.73
C THR A 143 17.37 -0.68 6.93
N ALA A 144 18.09 -0.12 7.90
CA ALA A 144 18.18 1.33 8.09
C ALA A 144 18.87 2.06 6.92
N GLN A 145 19.49 1.32 6.01
CA GLN A 145 20.23 1.81 4.84
C GLN A 145 19.41 1.65 3.54
N GLU A 146 18.17 1.14 3.62
CA GLU A 146 17.26 1.07 2.48
C GLU A 146 17.05 2.46 1.86
N ASN A 147 17.08 2.53 0.53
CA ASN A 147 17.06 3.76 -0.26
C ASN A 147 18.28 4.67 -0.04
N GLY A 148 19.36 4.15 0.55
CA GLY A 148 20.63 4.86 0.75
C GLY A 148 21.51 4.89 -0.50
N GLN A 149 22.60 5.67 -0.43
CA GLN A 149 23.55 5.81 -1.54
C GLN A 149 24.26 4.47 -1.83
N GLU A 150 24.53 3.68 -0.80
CA GLU A 150 25.20 2.39 -0.93
C GLU A 150 24.35 1.38 -1.73
N GLU A 151 23.02 1.42 -1.58
CA GLU A 151 22.10 0.61 -2.38
C GLU A 151 22.10 1.07 -3.85
N VAL A 152 22.04 2.39 -4.08
CA VAL A 152 22.11 2.98 -5.42
C VAL A 152 23.40 2.58 -6.14
N ASP A 153 24.55 2.70 -5.46
CA ASP A 153 25.87 2.36 -6.01
C ASP A 153 25.96 0.89 -6.41
N CYS A 154 25.31 0.00 -5.65
CA CYS A 154 25.23 -1.41 -5.99
C CYS A 154 24.51 -1.63 -7.33
N TYR A 155 23.34 -1.01 -7.54
CA TYR A 155 22.61 -1.14 -8.80
C TYR A 155 23.30 -0.44 -9.97
N LEU A 156 23.90 0.75 -9.75
CA LEU A 156 24.65 1.45 -10.80
C LEU A 156 25.85 0.64 -11.26
N ARG A 157 26.64 0.09 -10.34
CA ARG A 157 27.78 -0.79 -10.70
C ARG A 157 27.31 -2.08 -11.36
N ALA A 158 26.15 -2.62 -10.97
CA ALA A 158 25.56 -3.75 -11.67
C ALA A 158 25.21 -3.39 -13.14
N LEU A 159 24.71 -2.18 -13.37
CA LEU A 159 24.38 -1.67 -14.71
C LEU A 159 25.62 -1.29 -15.54
N GLU A 160 26.72 -0.86 -14.91
CA GLU A 160 28.02 -0.68 -15.58
C GLU A 160 28.54 -2.00 -16.15
N MET A 161 28.32 -3.11 -15.43
CA MET A 161 28.71 -4.44 -15.87
C MET A 161 27.73 -5.06 -16.87
N ARG A 162 26.43 -4.85 -16.66
CA ARG A 162 25.36 -5.34 -17.52
C ARG A 162 24.30 -4.25 -17.73
N SER A 163 24.42 -3.53 -18.83
CA SER A 163 23.55 -2.40 -19.14
C SER A 163 22.11 -2.79 -19.48
N ASP A 164 21.86 -4.06 -19.83
CA ASP A 164 20.54 -4.63 -20.09
C ASP A 164 19.96 -5.40 -18.88
N TYR A 165 20.35 -5.02 -17.66
CA TYR A 165 19.82 -5.64 -16.44
C TYR A 165 18.49 -5.00 -16.00
N ALA A 166 17.37 -5.54 -16.49
CA ALA A 166 16.02 -5.02 -16.24
C ALA A 166 15.67 -4.92 -14.75
N GLU A 167 16.08 -5.89 -13.93
CA GLU A 167 15.83 -5.93 -12.49
C GLU A 167 16.58 -4.81 -11.76
N ALA A 168 17.84 -4.56 -12.12
CA ALA A 168 18.62 -3.46 -11.55
C ALA A 168 18.02 -2.11 -11.92
N HIS A 169 17.57 -1.93 -13.17
CA HIS A 169 16.82 -0.73 -13.54
C HIS A 169 15.50 -0.59 -12.75
N ASN A 170 14.71 -1.65 -12.60
CA ASN A 170 13.49 -1.57 -11.80
C ASN A 170 13.77 -1.17 -10.35
N ASN A 171 14.74 -1.81 -9.68
CA ASN A 171 15.04 -1.53 -8.28
C ASN A 171 15.66 -0.15 -8.08
N LEU A 172 16.51 0.29 -8.99
CA LEU A 172 17.00 1.67 -9.00
C LEU A 172 15.83 2.65 -9.16
N GLY A 173 14.85 2.34 -10.01
CA GLY A 173 13.62 3.14 -10.11
C GLY A 173 12.80 3.20 -8.82
N VAL A 174 12.78 2.12 -8.02
CA VAL A 174 12.12 2.09 -6.71
C VAL A 174 12.83 3.01 -5.73
N VAL A 175 14.16 2.91 -5.64
CA VAL A 175 14.98 3.75 -4.76
C VAL A 175 14.85 5.23 -5.12
N MET A 176 14.97 5.57 -6.42
CA MET A 176 14.81 6.95 -6.89
C MET A 176 13.43 7.51 -6.56
N ARG A 177 12.36 6.70 -6.65
CA ARG A 177 11.01 7.12 -6.25
C ARG A 177 10.94 7.41 -4.75
N ALA A 178 11.52 6.55 -3.91
CA ALA A 178 11.56 6.74 -2.47
C ALA A 178 12.34 8.01 -2.05
N GLN A 179 13.36 8.38 -2.82
CA GLN A 179 14.14 9.61 -2.65
C GLN A 179 13.44 10.88 -3.19
N GLY A 180 12.26 10.75 -3.81
CA GLY A 180 11.54 11.85 -4.45
C GLY A 180 12.07 12.24 -5.85
N GLU A 181 13.06 11.50 -6.37
CA GLU A 181 13.63 11.68 -7.70
C GLU A 181 12.79 11.01 -8.79
N GLU A 182 11.51 11.36 -8.81
CA GLU A 182 10.50 10.72 -9.63
C GLU A 182 10.78 10.77 -11.15
N GLY A 183 11.52 11.77 -11.62
CA GLY A 183 11.96 11.86 -13.03
C GLY A 183 12.94 10.74 -13.41
N GLN A 184 13.92 10.47 -12.54
CA GLN A 184 14.88 9.39 -12.73
C GLN A 184 14.21 8.02 -12.55
N ALA A 185 13.31 7.92 -11.57
CA ALA A 185 12.49 6.72 -11.38
C ALA A 185 11.74 6.33 -12.66
N ALA A 186 11.05 7.28 -13.30
CA ALA A 186 10.35 7.05 -14.55
C ALA A 186 11.27 6.62 -15.70
N GLU A 187 12.49 7.14 -15.78
CA GLU A 187 13.46 6.72 -16.79
C GLU A 187 13.87 5.26 -16.59
N HIS A 188 14.23 4.90 -15.37
CA HIS A 188 14.66 3.53 -15.06
C HIS A 188 13.55 2.50 -15.23
N TYR A 189 12.30 2.81 -14.85
CA TYR A 189 11.19 1.91 -15.16
C TYR A 189 10.97 1.74 -16.66
N ARG A 190 11.09 2.82 -17.46
CA ARG A 190 10.99 2.73 -18.92
C ARG A 190 12.11 1.88 -19.52
N GLN A 191 13.34 1.98 -19.03
CA GLN A 191 14.44 1.12 -19.47
C GLN A 191 14.18 -0.36 -19.11
N ALA A 192 13.75 -0.65 -17.88
CA ALA A 192 13.39 -2.01 -17.47
C ALA A 192 12.31 -2.62 -18.38
N ILE A 193 11.25 -1.86 -18.70
CA ILE A 193 10.17 -2.28 -19.61
C ILE A 193 10.66 -2.41 -21.05
N LYS A 194 11.56 -1.53 -21.51
CA LYS A 194 12.14 -1.61 -22.85
C LYS A 194 12.98 -2.88 -23.03
N ILE A 195 13.78 -3.22 -22.03
CA ILE A 195 14.62 -4.43 -22.01
C ILE A 195 13.75 -5.68 -21.92
N ARG A 196 12.78 -5.67 -20.99
CA ARG A 196 11.86 -6.78 -20.75
C ARG A 196 10.41 -6.29 -20.72
N PRO A 197 9.71 -6.26 -21.88
CA PRO A 197 8.33 -5.79 -21.96
C PRO A 197 7.36 -6.55 -21.05
N SER A 198 7.58 -7.87 -20.88
CA SER A 198 6.80 -8.74 -20.00
C SER A 198 7.31 -8.77 -18.57
N TYR A 199 7.73 -7.62 -18.01
CA TYR A 199 8.18 -7.51 -16.62
C TYR A 199 7.07 -6.90 -15.76
N PRO A 200 6.30 -7.71 -15.01
CA PRO A 200 5.10 -7.21 -14.33
C PRO A 200 5.44 -6.24 -13.18
N GLU A 201 6.55 -6.43 -12.47
CA GLU A 201 7.00 -5.54 -11.38
C GLU A 201 7.33 -4.14 -11.91
N ALA A 202 8.06 -4.03 -13.02
CA ALA A 202 8.39 -2.73 -13.63
C ALA A 202 7.15 -2.01 -14.15
N ASN A 203 6.21 -2.73 -14.76
CA ASN A 203 4.93 -2.17 -15.18
C ASN A 203 4.11 -1.70 -13.97
N TYR A 204 3.98 -2.52 -12.93
CA TYR A 204 3.30 -2.15 -11.68
C TYR A 204 3.92 -0.91 -11.02
N ASN A 205 5.24 -0.91 -10.81
CA ASN A 205 5.94 0.20 -10.16
C ASN A 205 5.85 1.50 -10.95
N TYR A 206 5.89 1.41 -12.28
CA TYR A 206 5.68 2.58 -13.13
C TYR A 206 4.23 3.06 -13.07
N ALA A 207 3.25 2.15 -13.03
CA ALA A 207 1.84 2.49 -12.87
C ALA A 207 1.59 3.27 -11.57
N VAL A 208 2.18 2.83 -10.46
CA VAL A 208 2.12 3.51 -9.16
C VAL A 208 2.65 4.93 -9.26
N LEU A 209 3.81 5.13 -9.91
CA LEU A 209 4.39 6.46 -10.11
C LEU A 209 3.55 7.35 -11.02
N LEU A 210 2.98 6.80 -12.09
CA LEU A 210 2.08 7.55 -12.98
C LEU A 210 0.80 7.97 -12.26
N HIS A 211 0.27 7.10 -11.41
CA HIS A 211 -0.91 7.37 -10.60
C HIS A 211 -0.66 8.50 -9.61
N SER A 212 0.46 8.49 -8.87
CA SER A 212 0.79 9.57 -7.92
C SER A 212 0.94 10.94 -8.60
N ARG A 213 1.33 10.95 -9.88
CA ARG A 213 1.45 12.15 -10.72
C ARG A 213 0.14 12.58 -11.41
N GLY A 214 -0.96 11.88 -11.17
CA GLY A 214 -2.25 12.15 -11.81
C GLY A 214 -2.32 11.75 -13.29
N ASN A 215 -1.34 11.02 -13.84
CA ASN A 215 -1.44 10.45 -15.19
C ASN A 215 -2.25 9.14 -15.15
N LEU A 216 -3.56 9.29 -15.01
CA LEU A 216 -4.48 8.16 -14.77
C LEU A 216 -4.55 7.19 -15.95
N ASN A 217 -4.49 7.70 -17.19
CA ASN A 217 -4.50 6.86 -18.39
C ASN A 217 -3.21 6.04 -18.52
N GLY A 218 -2.05 6.68 -18.34
CA GLY A 218 -0.77 5.98 -18.38
C GLY A 218 -0.66 4.93 -17.26
N ALA A 219 -1.14 5.25 -16.06
CA ALA A 219 -1.20 4.30 -14.96
C ALA A 219 -2.10 3.10 -15.28
N THR A 220 -3.27 3.34 -15.89
CA THR A 220 -4.20 2.29 -16.31
C THR A 220 -3.53 1.31 -17.26
N ASP A 221 -2.89 1.81 -18.31
CA ASP A 221 -2.20 0.96 -19.30
C ASP A 221 -1.13 0.08 -18.65
N ARG A 222 -0.34 0.66 -17.73
CA ARG A 222 0.73 -0.05 -17.05
C ARG A 222 0.22 -1.10 -16.06
N TYR A 223 -0.82 -0.81 -15.28
CA TYR A 223 -1.45 -1.81 -14.41
C TYR A 223 -2.05 -2.97 -15.23
N GLN A 224 -2.72 -2.65 -16.34
CA GLN A 224 -3.28 -3.67 -17.23
C GLN A 224 -2.20 -4.55 -17.84
N GLU A 225 -1.05 -3.99 -18.23
CA GLU A 225 0.06 -4.78 -18.74
C GLU A 225 0.66 -5.69 -17.65
N ALA A 226 0.82 -5.19 -16.43
CA ALA A 226 1.25 -6.02 -15.30
C ALA A 226 0.29 -7.21 -15.07
N LEU A 227 -1.03 -6.97 -15.13
CA LEU A 227 -2.05 -8.01 -14.98
C LEU A 227 -2.18 -8.94 -16.20
N ARG A 228 -1.88 -8.45 -17.41
CA ARG A 228 -1.84 -9.27 -18.63
C ARG A 228 -0.73 -10.32 -18.52
N VAL A 229 0.42 -9.93 -17.97
CA VAL A 229 1.57 -10.81 -17.78
C VAL A 229 1.40 -11.69 -16.55
N ARG A 230 0.89 -11.14 -15.45
CA ARG A 230 0.66 -11.84 -14.19
C ARG A 230 -0.78 -11.57 -13.69
N PRO A 231 -1.76 -12.38 -14.11
CA PRO A 231 -3.16 -12.19 -13.75
C PRO A 231 -3.47 -12.34 -12.26
N ASP A 232 -2.60 -13.01 -11.50
CA ASP A 232 -2.71 -13.19 -10.04
C ASP A 232 -1.91 -12.14 -9.24
N TYR A 233 -1.49 -11.04 -9.87
CA TYR A 233 -0.75 -9.98 -9.19
C TYR A 233 -1.68 -9.13 -8.30
N VAL A 234 -1.83 -9.55 -7.05
CA VAL A 234 -2.71 -8.95 -6.04
C VAL A 234 -2.55 -7.44 -5.92
N ASP A 235 -1.30 -6.96 -5.81
CA ASP A 235 -1.05 -5.53 -5.57
C ASP A 235 -1.38 -4.69 -6.82
N ALA A 236 -1.25 -5.25 -8.03
CA ALA A 236 -1.69 -4.61 -9.26
C ALA A 236 -3.23 -4.53 -9.37
N HIS A 237 -3.95 -5.58 -8.93
CA HIS A 237 -5.41 -5.49 -8.78
C HIS A 237 -5.82 -4.41 -7.78
N TYR A 238 -5.19 -4.37 -6.61
CA TYR A 238 -5.46 -3.33 -5.62
C TYR A 238 -5.16 -1.91 -6.14
N GLY A 239 -4.00 -1.71 -6.76
CA GLY A 239 -3.59 -0.43 -7.35
C GLY A 239 -4.53 0.04 -8.45
N LEU A 240 -4.95 -0.87 -9.34
CA LEU A 240 -5.92 -0.56 -10.39
C LEU A 240 -7.32 -0.28 -9.80
N GLY A 241 -7.75 -0.99 -8.76
CA GLY A 241 -8.99 -0.69 -8.04
C GLY A 241 -9.01 0.72 -7.44
N ASN A 242 -7.90 1.14 -6.81
CA ASN A 242 -7.74 2.50 -6.30
C ASN A 242 -7.80 3.55 -7.43
N LEU A 243 -7.13 3.28 -8.55
CA LEU A 243 -7.12 4.16 -9.72
C LEU A 243 -8.52 4.31 -10.34
N ARG A 244 -9.25 3.20 -10.51
CA ARG A 244 -10.62 3.18 -11.02
C ARG A 244 -11.58 3.95 -10.11
N ARG A 245 -11.40 3.83 -8.78
CA ARG A 245 -12.16 4.63 -7.81
C ARG A 245 -11.88 6.12 -7.99
N ALA A 246 -10.62 6.53 -8.13
CA ALA A 246 -10.24 7.92 -8.35
C ALA A 246 -10.81 8.50 -9.66
N MET A 247 -11.01 7.66 -10.68
CA MET A 247 -11.66 8.03 -11.95
C MET A 247 -13.20 8.03 -11.88
N GLY A 248 -13.80 7.68 -10.73
CA GLY A 248 -15.26 7.58 -10.58
C GLY A 248 -15.88 6.31 -11.17
N GLU A 249 -15.06 5.33 -11.57
CA GLU A 249 -15.50 4.10 -12.22
C GLU A 249 -15.78 3.00 -11.17
N ALA A 250 -16.81 3.22 -10.37
CA ALA A 250 -17.09 2.41 -9.18
C ALA A 250 -17.22 0.90 -9.44
N GLY A 251 -17.90 0.49 -10.52
CA GLY A 251 -18.05 -0.93 -10.86
C GLY A 251 -16.73 -1.63 -11.21
N GLN A 252 -15.81 -0.93 -11.90
CA GLN A 252 -14.49 -1.48 -12.19
C GLN A 252 -13.61 -1.53 -10.92
N ALA A 253 -13.72 -0.52 -10.07
CA ALA A 253 -13.03 -0.51 -8.78
C ALA A 253 -13.45 -1.69 -7.90
N GLU A 254 -14.76 -1.93 -7.77
CA GLU A 254 -15.30 -3.07 -7.01
C GLU A 254 -14.80 -4.41 -7.58
N HIS A 255 -14.80 -4.58 -8.90
CA HIS A 255 -14.27 -5.79 -9.54
C HIS A 255 -12.81 -6.05 -9.17
N HIS A 256 -11.94 -5.05 -9.29
CA HIS A 256 -10.52 -5.23 -9.00
C HIS A 256 -10.24 -5.43 -7.50
N TYR A 257 -10.98 -4.78 -6.61
CA TYR A 257 -10.90 -5.08 -5.17
C TYR A 257 -11.37 -6.51 -4.86
N ALA A 258 -12.45 -6.98 -5.50
CA ALA A 258 -12.94 -8.34 -5.32
C ALA A 258 -11.92 -9.38 -5.80
N GLU A 259 -11.24 -9.16 -6.93
CA GLU A 259 -10.16 -10.05 -7.38
C GLU A 259 -8.95 -10.03 -6.42
N ALA A 260 -8.55 -8.85 -5.92
CA ALA A 260 -7.49 -8.77 -4.93
C ALA A 260 -7.84 -9.56 -3.65
N LEU A 261 -9.10 -9.48 -3.17
CA LEU A 261 -9.57 -10.25 -2.01
C LEU A 261 -9.76 -11.74 -2.31
N ARG A 262 -10.11 -12.11 -3.55
CA ARG A 262 -10.18 -13.52 -3.97
C ARG A 262 -8.80 -14.18 -3.91
N LEU A 263 -7.76 -13.44 -4.31
CA LEU A 263 -6.37 -13.91 -4.30
C LEU A 263 -5.73 -13.83 -2.91
N ARG A 264 -6.02 -12.76 -2.15
CA ARG A 264 -5.53 -12.53 -0.78
C ARG A 264 -6.69 -12.09 0.12
N PRO A 265 -7.44 -13.03 0.73
CA PRO A 265 -8.58 -12.69 1.57
C PRO A 265 -8.22 -11.86 2.81
N ALA A 266 -7.04 -12.08 3.39
CA ALA A 266 -6.57 -11.37 4.57
C ALA A 266 -5.84 -10.06 4.20
N TYR A 267 -6.45 -9.18 3.41
CA TYR A 267 -5.86 -7.91 2.97
C TYR A 267 -6.67 -6.71 3.51
N ALA A 268 -6.28 -6.22 4.69
CA ALA A 268 -7.03 -5.21 5.45
C ALA A 268 -7.25 -3.90 4.67
N GLU A 269 -6.24 -3.43 3.93
CA GLU A 269 -6.30 -2.21 3.13
C GLU A 269 -7.33 -2.31 2.01
N VAL A 270 -7.42 -3.47 1.35
CA VAL A 270 -8.42 -3.71 0.30
C VAL A 270 -9.82 -3.76 0.89
N HIS A 271 -9.99 -4.44 2.05
CA HIS A 271 -11.26 -4.42 2.78
C HIS A 271 -11.68 -2.98 3.14
N ASN A 272 -10.79 -2.17 3.70
CA ASN A 272 -11.07 -0.77 4.02
C ASN A 272 -11.46 0.05 2.78
N ASN A 273 -10.70 -0.07 1.68
CA ASN A 273 -10.96 0.74 0.48
C ASN A 273 -12.22 0.28 -0.28
N LEU A 274 -12.53 -1.01 -0.26
CA LEU A 274 -13.79 -1.53 -0.78
C LEU A 274 -14.96 -1.06 0.09
N ALA A 275 -14.79 -1.00 1.42
CA ALA A 275 -15.81 -0.45 2.31
C ALA A 275 -16.11 1.02 2.01
N ILE A 276 -15.06 1.84 1.82
CA ILE A 276 -15.21 3.25 1.40
C ILE A 276 -15.98 3.34 0.08
N LEU A 277 -15.59 2.57 -0.93
CA LEU A 277 -16.26 2.55 -2.22
C LEU A 277 -17.75 2.16 -2.09
N LEU A 278 -18.06 1.15 -1.27
CA LEU A 278 -19.43 0.69 -1.04
C LEU A 278 -20.26 1.75 -0.32
N ASP A 279 -19.68 2.47 0.63
CA ASP A 279 -20.33 3.58 1.33
C ASP A 279 -20.62 4.75 0.38
N ASP A 280 -19.65 5.11 -0.48
CA ASP A 280 -19.83 6.11 -1.54
C ASP A 280 -20.95 5.73 -2.52
N MET A 281 -21.22 4.42 -2.69
CA MET A 281 -22.34 3.89 -3.49
C MET A 281 -23.65 3.74 -2.71
N GLY A 282 -23.70 4.13 -1.44
CA GLY A 282 -24.89 3.99 -0.58
C GLY A 282 -25.16 2.56 -0.09
N GLN A 283 -24.19 1.65 -0.18
CA GLN A 283 -24.31 0.25 0.21
C GLN A 283 -23.80 0.02 1.64
N ALA A 284 -24.37 0.76 2.60
CA ALA A 284 -23.88 0.86 3.97
C ALA A 284 -23.70 -0.50 4.68
N GLU A 285 -24.65 -1.43 4.52
CA GLU A 285 -24.57 -2.75 5.17
C GLU A 285 -23.37 -3.58 4.69
N ARG A 286 -23.06 -3.49 3.39
CA ARG A 286 -21.88 -4.18 2.82
C ARG A 286 -20.60 -3.48 3.26
N ALA A 287 -20.60 -2.14 3.26
CA ALA A 287 -19.46 -1.35 3.73
C ALA A 287 -19.09 -1.71 5.17
N GLN A 288 -20.07 -1.75 6.09
CA GLN A 288 -19.83 -2.10 7.50
C GLN A 288 -19.16 -3.47 7.67
N ARG A 289 -19.58 -4.49 6.90
CA ARG A 289 -18.94 -5.81 6.95
C ARG A 289 -17.47 -5.76 6.54
N HIS A 290 -17.15 -4.99 5.51
CA HIS A 290 -15.77 -4.85 5.05
C HIS A 290 -14.91 -4.03 6.02
N TYR A 291 -15.45 -2.96 6.64
CA TYR A 291 -14.76 -2.24 7.71
C TYR A 291 -14.46 -3.16 8.91
N GLN A 292 -15.45 -3.94 9.36
CA GLN A 292 -15.28 -4.90 10.44
C GLN A 292 -14.22 -5.96 10.11
N GLU A 293 -14.21 -6.46 8.87
CA GLU A 293 -13.21 -7.44 8.45
C GLU A 293 -11.80 -6.84 8.36
N ALA A 294 -11.66 -5.60 7.88
CA ALA A 294 -10.39 -4.87 7.91
C ALA A 294 -9.84 -4.78 9.34
N LEU A 295 -10.69 -4.41 10.31
CA LEU A 295 -10.34 -4.29 11.72
C LEU A 295 -10.14 -5.65 12.42
N ARG A 296 -10.81 -6.71 11.95
CA ARG A 296 -10.57 -8.08 12.42
C ARG A 296 -9.18 -8.58 11.99
N ILE A 297 -8.78 -8.27 10.75
CA ILE A 297 -7.47 -8.64 10.19
C ILE A 297 -6.36 -7.79 10.81
N ARG A 298 -6.58 -6.48 10.95
CA ARG A 298 -5.62 -5.51 11.50
C ARG A 298 -6.31 -4.59 12.51
N PRO A 299 -6.33 -4.98 13.80
CA PRO A 299 -6.96 -4.16 14.85
C PRO A 299 -6.27 -2.80 15.09
N ASP A 300 -4.97 -2.70 14.77
CA ASP A 300 -4.11 -1.53 14.91
C ASP A 300 -4.10 -0.64 13.65
N TYR A 301 -5.23 -0.53 12.96
CA TYR A 301 -5.37 0.26 11.72
C TYR A 301 -6.17 1.56 11.94
N PRO A 302 -5.52 2.69 12.29
CA PRO A 302 -6.22 3.92 12.66
C PRO A 302 -7.12 4.48 11.55
N GLU A 303 -6.73 4.37 10.28
CA GLU A 303 -7.54 4.81 9.16
C GLU A 303 -8.82 3.99 9.01
N ALA A 304 -8.79 2.68 9.29
CA ALA A 304 -9.98 1.84 9.24
C ALA A 304 -10.94 2.15 10.40
N HIS A 305 -10.43 2.40 11.60
CA HIS A 305 -11.24 2.87 12.73
C HIS A 305 -11.89 4.22 12.45
N TYR A 306 -11.15 5.16 11.86
CA TYR A 306 -11.68 6.47 11.46
C TYR A 306 -12.76 6.36 10.37
N ASN A 307 -12.50 5.61 9.30
CA ASN A 307 -13.49 5.46 8.21
C ASN A 307 -14.72 4.66 8.67
N PHE A 308 -14.56 3.68 9.56
CA PHE A 308 -15.70 2.97 10.13
C PHE A 308 -16.52 3.87 11.05
N ALA A 309 -15.87 4.72 11.83
CA ALA A 309 -16.55 5.71 12.67
C ALA A 309 -17.41 6.67 11.84
N LEU A 310 -16.89 7.16 10.71
CA LEU A 310 -17.67 7.94 9.75
C LEU A 310 -18.91 7.16 9.27
N ALA A 311 -18.74 5.90 8.85
CA ALA A 311 -19.86 5.07 8.40
C ALA A 311 -20.89 4.77 9.51
N LEU A 312 -20.47 4.73 10.78
CA LEU A 312 -21.35 4.55 11.94
C LEU A 312 -22.13 5.84 12.24
N GLU A 313 -21.47 7.00 12.14
CA GLU A 313 -22.08 8.32 12.27
C GLU A 313 -23.16 8.53 11.20
N SER A 314 -22.85 8.19 9.95
CA SER A 314 -23.80 8.14 8.82
C SER A 314 -25.06 7.33 9.11
N ALA A 315 -24.90 6.24 9.87
CA ALA A 315 -25.97 5.34 10.28
C ALA A 315 -26.69 5.79 11.57
N GLY A 316 -26.35 6.96 12.12
CA GLY A 316 -26.89 7.50 13.37
C GLY A 316 -26.38 6.79 14.63
N ARG A 317 -25.35 5.94 14.52
CA ARG A 317 -24.76 5.17 15.63
C ARG A 317 -23.66 5.98 16.31
N ASN A 318 -23.99 7.17 16.81
CA ASN A 318 -23.02 8.15 17.30
C ASN A 318 -22.14 7.66 18.45
N ALA A 319 -22.67 6.82 19.36
CA ALA A 319 -21.89 6.25 20.45
C ALA A 319 -20.83 5.25 19.95
N ASP A 320 -21.18 4.43 18.95
CA ASP A 320 -20.23 3.50 18.33
C ASP A 320 -19.20 4.25 17.48
N ALA A 321 -19.62 5.31 16.80
CA ALA A 321 -18.73 6.20 16.05
C ALA A 321 -17.69 6.86 16.97
N GLU A 322 -18.12 7.43 18.10
CA GLU A 322 -17.22 8.01 19.11
C GLU A 322 -16.19 6.99 19.61
N ALA A 323 -16.62 5.77 19.95
CA ALA A 323 -15.71 4.71 20.38
C ALA A 323 -14.67 4.35 19.30
N SER A 324 -15.11 4.27 18.04
CA SER A 324 -14.22 3.97 16.91
C SER A 324 -13.25 5.13 16.62
N TYR A 325 -13.70 6.39 16.71
CA TYR A 325 -12.79 7.55 16.62
C TYR A 325 -11.78 7.58 17.77
N GLN A 326 -12.20 7.27 18.99
CA GLN A 326 -11.30 7.21 20.15
C GLN A 326 -10.23 6.14 19.98
N GLU A 327 -10.56 4.99 19.38
CA GLU A 327 -9.56 3.97 19.08
C GLU A 327 -8.59 4.42 17.98
N ALA A 328 -9.08 5.13 16.95
CA ALA A 328 -8.20 5.78 15.97
C ALA A 328 -7.23 6.77 16.62
N LEU A 329 -7.69 7.58 17.57
CA LEU A 329 -6.87 8.51 18.35
C LEU A 329 -5.92 7.82 19.32
N ARG A 330 -6.31 6.69 19.90
CA ARG A 330 -5.43 5.88 20.75
C ARG A 330 -4.24 5.33 19.97
N LEU A 331 -4.49 4.90 18.73
CA LEU A 331 -3.47 4.37 17.81
C LEU A 331 -2.63 5.49 17.18
N ARG A 332 -3.25 6.63 16.86
CA ARG A 332 -2.60 7.82 16.29
C ARG A 332 -3.12 9.07 17.00
N PRO A 333 -2.46 9.53 18.08
CA PRO A 333 -2.87 10.72 18.81
C PRO A 333 -2.85 11.99 17.94
N GLU A 334 -1.90 12.09 17.01
CA GLU A 334 -1.81 13.22 16.08
C GLU A 334 -2.66 12.99 14.83
N TYR A 335 -3.98 12.82 15.01
CA TYR A 335 -4.94 12.63 13.92
C TYR A 335 -6.02 13.72 13.94
N PRO A 336 -5.75 14.89 13.32
CA PRO A 336 -6.64 16.05 13.38
C PRO A 336 -8.09 15.76 12.98
N GLU A 337 -8.30 15.04 11.88
CA GLU A 337 -9.65 14.74 11.38
C GLU A 337 -10.48 13.94 12.40
N ALA A 338 -9.85 13.05 13.16
CA ALA A 338 -10.51 12.31 14.24
C ALA A 338 -10.79 13.19 15.48
N HIS A 339 -9.85 14.08 15.84
CA HIS A 339 -10.07 15.06 16.91
C HIS A 339 -11.28 15.95 16.63
N ASN A 340 -11.40 16.45 15.40
CA ASN A 340 -12.51 17.31 15.00
C ASN A 340 -13.87 16.60 15.11
N ASN A 341 -13.96 15.37 14.59
CA ASN A 341 -15.23 14.64 14.61
C ASN A 341 -15.63 14.24 16.03
N VAL A 342 -14.68 13.86 16.89
CA VAL A 342 -14.96 13.61 18.32
C VAL A 342 -15.44 14.89 19.02
N ALA A 343 -14.79 16.03 18.78
CA ALA A 343 -15.19 17.31 19.36
C ALA A 343 -16.64 17.68 19.00
N ILE A 344 -17.01 17.49 17.73
CA ILE A 344 -18.38 17.73 17.24
C ILE A 344 -19.38 16.79 17.93
N LEU A 345 -19.10 15.49 18.02
CA LEU A 345 -19.97 14.52 18.69
C LEU A 345 -20.16 14.85 20.18
N LEU A 346 -19.09 15.26 20.86
CA LEU A 346 -19.12 15.69 22.26
C LEU A 346 -19.94 16.96 22.45
N GLN A 347 -19.78 17.93 21.55
CA GLN A 347 -20.56 19.17 21.55
C GLN A 347 -22.06 18.91 21.36
N ILE A 348 -22.44 18.03 20.43
CA ILE A 348 -23.84 17.62 20.21
C ILE A 348 -24.41 16.94 21.46
N ARG A 349 -23.61 16.14 22.17
CA ARG A 349 -23.99 15.51 23.45
C ARG A 349 -24.05 16.51 24.62
N GLY A 350 -23.54 17.72 24.44
CA GLY A 350 -23.44 18.74 25.49
C GLY A 350 -22.24 18.61 26.42
N ASP A 351 -21.29 17.71 26.13
CA ASP A 351 -20.03 17.60 26.87
C ASP A 351 -19.01 18.63 26.34
N LEU A 352 -19.34 19.91 26.57
CA LEU A 352 -18.60 21.05 26.02
C LEU A 352 -17.16 21.10 26.55
N LYS A 353 -16.90 20.55 27.74
CA LYS A 353 -15.58 20.53 28.35
C LYS A 353 -14.67 19.50 27.67
N ALA A 354 -15.19 18.30 27.39
CA ALA A 354 -14.43 17.31 26.65
C ALA A 354 -14.20 17.75 25.20
N ALA A 355 -15.21 18.36 24.57
CA ALA A 355 -15.07 18.93 23.22
C ALA A 355 -13.95 19.99 23.15
N GLU A 356 -13.85 20.87 24.16
CA GLU A 356 -12.80 21.89 24.23
C GLU A 356 -11.40 21.30 24.23
N ALA A 357 -11.18 20.18 24.94
CA ALA A 357 -9.87 19.52 24.95
C ALA A 357 -9.44 19.05 23.54
N HIS A 358 -10.39 18.54 22.74
CA HIS A 358 -10.10 18.12 21.37
C HIS A 358 -9.85 19.31 20.43
N TYR A 359 -10.59 20.42 20.55
CA TYR A 359 -10.33 21.63 19.76
C TYR A 359 -9.00 22.31 20.12
N LEU A 360 -8.61 22.32 21.39
CA LEU A 360 -7.29 22.83 21.79
C LEU A 360 -6.17 21.98 21.19
N GLU A 361 -6.34 20.67 21.10
CA GLU A 361 -5.37 19.80 20.44
C GLU A 361 -5.32 20.04 18.92
N LEU A 362 -6.46 20.28 18.27
CA LEU A 362 -6.50 20.72 16.86
C LEU A 362 -5.72 22.00 16.62
N LEU A 363 -5.93 23.02 17.47
CA LEU A 363 -5.20 24.28 17.40
C LEU A 363 -3.71 24.09 17.68
N ARG A 364 -3.31 23.13 18.52
CA ARG A 364 -1.91 22.77 18.73
C ARG A 364 -1.31 22.13 17.47
N LEU A 365 -2.02 21.19 16.84
CA LEU A 365 -1.57 20.45 15.66
C LEU A 365 -1.54 21.31 14.39
N ARG A 366 -2.55 22.17 14.22
CA ARG A 366 -2.76 23.02 13.03
C ARG A 366 -3.23 24.42 13.46
N PRO A 367 -2.33 25.27 14.00
CA PRO A 367 -2.68 26.61 14.46
C PRO A 367 -3.03 27.60 13.34
N GLY A 368 -2.66 27.29 12.09
CA GLY A 368 -2.96 28.12 10.91
C GLY A 368 -4.21 27.68 10.15
N ASP A 369 -4.99 26.74 10.67
CA ASP A 369 -6.19 26.23 10.02
C ASP A 369 -7.41 27.06 10.47
N ALA A 370 -7.99 27.81 9.53
CA ALA A 370 -9.13 28.68 9.78
C ALA A 370 -10.36 27.89 10.26
N GLY A 371 -10.58 26.67 9.76
CA GLY A 371 -11.70 25.81 10.14
C GLY A 371 -11.63 25.40 11.60
N ASN A 372 -10.43 25.12 12.13
CA ASN A 372 -10.25 24.79 13.54
C ASN A 372 -10.60 25.98 14.46
N HIS A 373 -10.17 27.18 14.08
CA HIS A 373 -10.52 28.41 14.80
C HIS A 373 -12.03 28.69 14.76
N TYR A 374 -12.65 28.49 13.59
CA TYR A 374 -14.08 28.65 13.42
C TYR A 374 -14.87 27.66 14.29
N ASN A 375 -14.60 26.36 14.20
CA ASN A 375 -15.30 25.34 14.98
C ASN A 375 -15.11 25.55 16.50
N PHE A 376 -13.92 25.98 16.93
CA PHE A 376 -13.69 26.31 18.32
C PHE A 376 -14.47 27.55 18.77
N SER A 377 -14.63 28.57 17.91
CA SER A 377 -15.49 29.72 18.20
C SER A 377 -16.94 29.32 18.47
N LEU A 378 -17.48 28.37 17.70
CA LEU A 378 -18.84 27.85 17.89
C LEU A 378 -18.99 27.15 19.24
N LEU A 379 -17.98 26.36 19.65
CA LEU A 379 -17.97 25.77 20.98
C LEU A 379 -17.94 26.84 22.08
N LEU A 380 -17.10 27.87 21.93
CA LEU A 380 -16.97 28.95 22.91
C LEU A 380 -18.29 29.72 23.07
N ARG A 381 -19.03 29.97 21.98
CA ARG A 381 -20.39 30.53 22.04
C ARG A 381 -21.36 29.61 22.77
N ALA A 382 -21.31 28.31 22.52
CA ALA A 382 -22.13 27.33 23.24
C ALA A 382 -21.81 27.29 24.75
N GLN A 383 -20.58 27.66 25.14
CA GLN A 383 -20.17 27.83 26.55
C GLN A 383 -20.51 29.22 27.13
N GLY A 384 -21.06 30.16 26.34
CA GLY A 384 -21.34 31.54 26.74
C GLY A 384 -20.10 32.44 26.84
N ARG A 385 -19.01 32.08 26.14
CA ARG A 385 -17.73 32.81 26.15
C ARG A 385 -17.58 33.67 24.89
N ASP A 386 -18.53 34.58 24.69
CA ASP A 386 -18.69 35.32 23.42
C ASP A 386 -17.45 36.12 23.01
N SER A 387 -16.79 36.81 23.96
CA SER A 387 -15.57 37.56 23.66
C SER A 387 -14.44 36.68 23.12
N ALA A 388 -14.24 35.49 23.70
CA ALA A 388 -13.21 34.56 23.25
C ALA A 388 -13.62 33.90 21.92
N ALA A 389 -14.91 33.64 21.73
CA ALA A 389 -15.42 33.16 20.45
C ALA A 389 -15.15 34.15 19.32
N ASP A 390 -15.40 35.44 19.56
CA ASP A 390 -15.19 36.48 18.55
C ASP A 390 -13.70 36.66 18.22
N GLU A 391 -12.79 36.50 19.19
CA GLU A 391 -11.34 36.45 18.93
C GLU A 391 -10.97 35.32 17.96
N HIS A 392 -11.43 34.09 18.23
CA HIS A 392 -11.15 32.95 17.36
C HIS A 392 -11.82 33.07 15.99
N LEU A 393 -13.03 33.65 15.93
CA LEU A 393 -13.72 33.91 14.66
C LEU A 393 -12.96 34.94 13.81
N ASN A 394 -12.45 36.01 14.42
CA ASN A 394 -11.60 36.98 13.74
C ASN A 394 -10.32 36.33 13.21
N THR A 395 -9.68 35.47 14.02
CA THR A 395 -8.49 34.72 13.55
C THR A 395 -8.83 33.81 12.36
N ALA A 396 -9.97 33.11 12.37
CA ALA A 396 -10.41 32.30 11.24
C ALA A 396 -10.59 33.13 9.96
N GLN A 397 -11.17 34.32 10.09
CA GLN A 397 -11.36 35.27 8.98
C GLN A 397 -10.03 35.83 8.47
N GLU A 398 -9.08 36.12 9.35
CA GLU A 398 -7.74 36.58 8.97
C GLU A 398 -6.94 35.51 8.22
N LEU A 399 -7.06 34.24 8.64
CA LEU A 399 -6.38 33.10 8.03
C LEU A 399 -6.99 32.73 6.66
N ALA A 400 -8.29 32.93 6.46
CA ALA A 400 -9.00 32.61 5.22
C ALA A 400 -9.98 33.73 4.77
N PRO A 401 -9.52 34.93 4.38
CA PRO A 401 -10.41 36.08 4.14
C PRO A 401 -11.38 35.91 2.96
N ALA A 402 -11.02 35.04 2.00
CA ALA A 402 -11.83 34.79 0.80
C ALA A 402 -13.02 33.86 1.07
N ASP A 403 -12.92 32.98 2.07
CA ASP A 403 -13.93 31.96 2.38
C ASP A 403 -15.10 32.54 3.18
N TRP A 404 -14.86 33.65 3.90
CA TRP A 404 -15.83 34.30 4.80
C TRP A 404 -16.35 35.65 4.28
N GLY A 405 -16.05 35.97 3.02
CA GLY A 405 -16.35 37.25 2.39
C GLY A 405 -17.83 37.46 2.08
N SER A 406 -18.73 37.35 3.07
CA SER A 406 -20.13 37.85 3.11
C SER A 406 -20.83 37.59 4.46
N ALA A 407 -20.15 37.56 5.61
CA ALA A 407 -20.87 37.52 6.90
C ALA A 407 -21.48 38.91 7.22
N PRO A 408 -22.76 39.01 7.64
CA PRO A 408 -23.40 40.30 7.89
C PRO A 408 -22.69 41.02 9.05
N GLN A 409 -22.35 42.30 8.83
CA GLN A 409 -21.88 43.17 9.90
C GLN A 409 -22.95 43.24 11.00
N GLN A 410 -22.53 43.03 12.24
CA GLN A 410 -23.36 43.20 13.44
C GLN A 410 -24.05 44.57 13.40
N GLY A 411 -25.37 44.56 13.23
CA GLY A 411 -26.16 45.79 13.14
C GLY A 411 -27.55 45.59 12.56
N SER A 412 -28.28 44.55 12.96
CA SER A 412 -29.73 44.55 12.81
C SER A 412 -30.35 43.63 13.85
N ASP A 413 -31.20 44.19 14.70
CA ASP A 413 -32.12 43.45 15.55
C ASP A 413 -32.88 42.43 14.70
N VAL A 414 -32.52 41.15 14.82
CA VAL A 414 -33.33 40.05 14.33
C VAL A 414 -33.68 39.22 15.54
N GLU A 415 -34.95 39.27 15.91
CA GLU A 415 -35.54 38.43 16.95
C GLU A 415 -35.14 36.96 16.71
N GLU A 416 -34.61 36.32 17.76
CA GLU A 416 -34.32 34.88 17.80
C GLU A 416 -35.59 34.08 17.45
N ALA A 417 -35.67 33.57 16.22
CA ALA A 417 -36.60 32.49 15.90
C ALA A 417 -35.99 31.17 16.39
N PRO A 418 -36.71 30.36 17.19
CA PRO A 418 -36.15 29.18 17.82
C PRO A 418 -35.86 28.10 16.77
N TYR A 419 -34.64 27.56 16.78
CA TYR A 419 -34.21 26.34 16.10
C TYR A 419 -35.07 25.13 16.58
N GLN A 420 -36.29 24.99 16.07
CA GLN A 420 -37.03 23.74 16.21
C GLN A 420 -36.56 22.77 15.12
N GLU A 421 -36.13 21.59 15.58
CA GLU A 421 -35.59 20.46 14.81
C GLU A 421 -36.27 20.26 13.44
N LEU A 422 -35.53 20.54 12.37
CA LEU A 422 -35.96 20.26 11.00
C LEU A 422 -35.83 18.75 10.73
N ASP A 423 -36.94 18.01 10.87
CA ASP A 423 -37.08 16.59 10.48
C ASP A 423 -35.88 15.67 10.83
N GLY A 424 -35.26 15.85 11.99
CA GLY A 424 -34.11 15.03 12.42
C GLY A 424 -32.78 15.33 11.69
N LEU A 425 -32.69 16.46 11.02
CA LEU A 425 -31.44 17.02 10.51
C LEU A 425 -30.55 17.45 11.69
N THR A 426 -29.28 17.08 11.64
CA THR A 426 -28.28 17.57 12.59
C THR A 426 -28.01 19.06 12.35
N PRO A 427 -27.49 19.81 13.34
CA PRO A 427 -27.07 21.20 13.12
C PRO A 427 -26.12 21.35 11.92
N ARG A 428 -25.23 20.37 11.72
CA ARG A 428 -24.30 20.34 10.59
C ARG A 428 -24.98 20.10 9.25
N GLU A 429 -25.98 19.23 9.22
CA GLU A 429 -26.80 19.04 8.02
C GLU A 429 -27.65 20.28 7.70
N ILE A 430 -28.08 21.04 8.71
CA ILE A 430 -28.78 22.31 8.53
C ILE A 430 -27.83 23.36 7.92
N GLU A 431 -26.58 23.45 8.38
CA GLU A 431 -25.55 24.31 7.78
C GLU A 431 -25.29 23.93 6.32
N VAL A 432 -25.04 22.65 6.05
CA VAL A 432 -24.83 22.14 4.68
C VAL A 432 -26.05 22.43 3.80
N LEU A 433 -27.26 22.16 4.30
CA LEU A 433 -28.51 22.39 3.57
C LEU A 433 -28.72 23.88 3.26
N THR A 434 -28.38 24.76 4.20
CA THR A 434 -28.43 26.22 4.01
C THR A 434 -27.53 26.65 2.86
N LEU A 435 -26.28 26.20 2.84
CA LEU A 435 -25.32 26.54 1.78
C LEU A 435 -25.70 25.93 0.42
N VAL A 436 -26.19 24.68 0.43
CA VAL A 436 -26.76 24.03 -0.76
C VAL A 436 -27.92 24.87 -1.32
N ALA A 437 -28.79 25.39 -0.44
CA ALA A 437 -29.94 26.20 -0.82
C ALA A 437 -29.57 27.58 -1.37
N GLN A 438 -28.42 28.12 -0.96
CA GLN A 438 -27.81 29.31 -1.55
C GLN A 438 -27.14 29.06 -2.91
N GLY A 439 -27.20 27.83 -3.42
CA GLY A 439 -26.66 27.45 -4.73
C GLY A 439 -25.19 27.08 -4.74
N ARG A 440 -24.55 26.90 -3.57
CA ARG A 440 -23.16 26.47 -3.47
C ARG A 440 -22.97 25.04 -3.99
N SER A 441 -21.88 24.81 -4.71
CA SER A 441 -21.40 23.48 -5.12
C SER A 441 -20.85 22.69 -3.92
N ASN A 442 -20.65 21.38 -4.06
CA ASN A 442 -20.06 20.58 -2.97
C ASN A 442 -18.65 21.04 -2.60
N GLN A 443 -17.88 21.53 -3.56
CA GLN A 443 -16.55 22.05 -3.31
C GLN A 443 -16.64 23.35 -2.52
N GLU A 444 -17.50 24.28 -2.93
CA GLU A 444 -17.69 25.53 -2.18
C GLU A 444 -18.26 25.28 -0.78
N VAL A 445 -19.16 24.32 -0.60
CA VAL A 445 -19.64 23.91 0.73
C VAL A 445 -18.52 23.24 1.55
N ALA A 446 -17.63 22.49 0.89
CA ALA A 446 -16.50 21.82 1.55
C ALA A 446 -15.48 22.83 2.04
N ASP A 447 -15.20 23.81 1.19
CA ASP A 447 -14.31 24.93 1.47
C ASP A 447 -14.94 25.82 2.57
N GLU A 448 -16.21 26.20 2.44
CA GLU A 448 -16.93 27.08 3.38
C GLU A 448 -17.16 26.44 4.76
N LEU A 449 -17.37 25.12 4.82
CA LEU A 449 -17.53 24.38 6.07
C LEU A 449 -16.24 23.72 6.56
N PHE A 450 -15.12 23.86 5.84
CA PHE A 450 -13.83 23.26 6.18
C PHE A 450 -13.91 21.76 6.45
N ILE A 451 -14.66 21.06 5.62
CA ILE A 451 -14.81 19.60 5.68
C ILE A 451 -14.45 19.01 4.34
N SER A 452 -14.06 17.74 4.33
CA SER A 452 -13.69 17.11 3.07
C SER A 452 -14.87 17.12 2.09
N LEU A 453 -14.58 17.20 0.79
CA LEU A 453 -15.59 17.06 -0.26
C LEU A 453 -16.44 15.79 -0.08
N ARG A 454 -15.82 14.72 0.45
CA ARG A 454 -16.50 13.48 0.85
C ARG A 454 -17.50 13.70 1.98
N THR A 455 -17.12 14.44 3.02
CA THR A 455 -18.00 14.79 4.14
C THR A 455 -19.19 15.64 3.68
N VAL A 456 -18.99 16.57 2.75
CA VAL A 456 -20.10 17.33 2.15
C VAL A 456 -21.02 16.43 1.35
N ALA A 457 -20.47 15.61 0.44
CA ALA A 457 -21.26 14.68 -0.35
C ALA A 457 -22.06 13.73 0.54
N HIS A 458 -21.47 13.34 1.68
CA HIS A 458 -22.11 12.55 2.71
C HIS A 458 -23.28 13.29 3.37
N HIS A 459 -23.07 14.51 3.89
CA HIS A 459 -24.15 15.30 4.48
C HIS A 459 -25.28 15.58 3.49
N VAL A 460 -24.95 15.92 2.23
CA VAL A 460 -25.94 16.13 1.17
C VAL A 460 -26.79 14.88 0.95
N THR A 461 -26.18 13.70 0.88
CA THR A 461 -26.90 12.42 0.74
C THR A 461 -27.81 12.15 1.94
N SER A 462 -27.33 12.41 3.15
CA SER A 462 -28.12 12.26 4.38
C SER A 462 -29.32 13.23 4.40
N ILE A 463 -29.10 14.49 4.03
CA ILE A 463 -30.15 15.53 3.93
C ILE A 463 -31.21 15.11 2.92
N LEU A 464 -30.83 14.65 1.73
CA LEU A 464 -31.77 14.19 0.71
C LEU A 464 -32.67 13.07 1.25
N THR A 465 -32.08 12.14 1.99
CA THR A 465 -32.79 11.02 2.59
C THR A 465 -33.78 11.49 3.67
N LYS A 466 -33.31 12.31 4.63
CA LYS A 466 -34.12 12.79 5.77
C LYS A 466 -35.25 13.72 5.34
N THR A 467 -34.99 14.59 4.37
CA THR A 467 -35.98 15.54 3.84
C THR A 467 -36.88 14.94 2.75
N LYS A 468 -36.65 13.67 2.36
CA LYS A 468 -37.33 13.01 1.22
C LYS A 468 -37.21 13.79 -0.09
N SER A 469 -36.06 14.42 -0.28
CA SER A 469 -35.72 15.19 -1.49
C SER A 469 -34.97 14.29 -2.47
N SER A 470 -35.35 14.34 -3.74
CA SER A 470 -34.80 13.49 -4.80
C SER A 470 -33.47 14.03 -5.34
N ASN A 471 -33.19 15.32 -5.13
CA ASN A 471 -32.01 16.02 -5.64
C ASN A 471 -31.76 17.32 -4.85
N ARG A 472 -30.61 17.95 -5.09
CA ARG A 472 -30.19 19.20 -4.43
C ARG A 472 -31.21 20.33 -4.60
N THR A 473 -31.87 20.43 -5.76
CA THR A 473 -32.86 21.47 -6.03
C THR A 473 -34.09 21.30 -5.14
N GLU A 474 -34.54 20.07 -4.92
CA GLU A 474 -35.63 19.77 -4.00
C GLU A 474 -35.24 20.02 -2.54
N ALA A 475 -34.00 19.68 -2.15
CA ALA A 475 -33.46 20.00 -0.82
C ALA A 475 -33.36 21.52 -0.59
N ALA A 476 -32.88 22.27 -1.59
CA ALA A 476 -32.88 23.73 -1.57
C ALA A 476 -34.32 24.29 -1.42
N GLY A 477 -35.27 23.72 -2.15
CA GLY A 477 -36.69 24.07 -2.01
C GLY A 477 -37.25 23.73 -0.62
N TYR A 478 -36.78 22.65 0.02
CA TYR A 478 -37.11 22.33 1.41
C TYR A 478 -36.56 23.39 2.36
N ALA A 479 -35.28 23.75 2.23
CA ALA A 479 -34.64 24.79 3.04
C ALA A 479 -35.40 26.13 3.00
N ASN A 480 -35.80 26.55 1.80
CA ASN A 480 -36.55 27.80 1.60
C ASN A 480 -37.95 27.78 2.24
N ARG A 481 -38.66 26.65 2.15
CA ARG A 481 -39.98 26.49 2.81
C ARG A 481 -39.88 26.55 4.34
N HIS A 482 -38.72 26.22 4.87
CA HIS A 482 -38.43 26.17 6.30
C HIS A 482 -37.63 27.39 6.79
N GLY A 483 -37.44 28.41 5.96
CA GLY A 483 -36.82 29.69 6.37
C GLY A 483 -35.32 29.62 6.64
N LEU A 484 -34.61 28.62 6.11
CA LEU A 484 -33.15 28.51 6.24
C LEU A 484 -32.39 29.50 5.35
N VAL A 485 -33.03 30.02 4.32
CA VAL A 485 -32.47 31.04 3.41
C VAL A 485 -33.53 32.12 3.24
N TYR A 486 -33.14 33.38 3.44
CA TYR A 486 -34.01 34.57 3.30
C TYR A 486 -34.14 35.04 1.86
#